data_AF-A0A1I7D958-F1
#
_entry.id   AF-A0A1I7D958-F1
#
_cell.length_a   1.000
_cell.length_b   1.000
_cell.length_c   1.000
_cell.angle_alpha   90.00
_cell.angle_beta   90.00
_cell.angle_gamma   90.00
#
_symmetry.space_group_name_H-M   'P 1'
#
loop_
_entity.id
_entity.type
_entity.pdbx_description
1 polymer ?
#
loop_
_entity_poly.entity_id
_entity_poly.type
_entity_poly.pdbx_seq_one_letter_code
_entity_poly.pdbx_strand_id
1 'polypeptide(L)'
;MINTNQHCANHEAARSRKFSIFRRRVKLQNSPPAGVIFKQADTPEELTQVCKLLYNSYTQVGYMKEDGTGYRFTPYYILPSSYTLIAKQGDTVIATTTVIVKSQEELPVEQIFSLDHIAKWDRRIAEASSLTVHPDYRSQEGSLIHALLKYMFQVAREDLGIHDLVMACTPKHMDFYEALLLFRRLSHEVIDAFDYVNGTTATGAYLNFTEMHADYLRVYGDTPEERNLFKYYMEYEFDSFQKLSKVSAAYDGNRWSAKELEHFLHGPIQGAASLTPDELKLLRRHYPTHEHDHLFGAQEVTSALMDTDIAGLVRLRTNMETPVVLRRIETDRVHLTTPKPYELLNAKELRLLLGTYAQSPIKVQSITLTGGPNAIVRFDPTSSPQVRELLNNATSPKPPARLTDILAEAFHPPELAHAG
;
A
#
# COMPACT_ATOMS: atom_id res chain seq x y z
N MET A 1 27.11 -18.85 -30.82
CA MET A 1 27.22 -18.23 -29.48
C MET A 1 27.89 -16.85 -29.47
N ILE A 2 28.56 -16.39 -30.53
CA ILE A 2 29.24 -15.08 -30.55
C ILE A 2 28.26 -13.91 -30.84
N ASN A 3 27.24 -14.12 -31.67
CA ASN A 3 26.28 -13.07 -32.06
C ASN A 3 25.31 -12.62 -30.96
N THR A 4 24.89 -13.51 -30.06
CA THR A 4 23.97 -13.18 -28.95
C THR A 4 24.63 -12.30 -27.89
N ASN A 5 25.90 -12.58 -27.56
CA ASN A 5 26.66 -11.80 -26.58
C ASN A 5 26.96 -10.37 -27.07
N GLN A 6 27.27 -10.21 -28.35
CA GLN A 6 27.54 -8.89 -28.93
C GLN A 6 26.26 -8.05 -29.05
N HIS A 7 25.12 -8.68 -29.35
CA HIS A 7 23.82 -8.00 -29.39
C HIS A 7 23.36 -7.56 -27.98
N CYS A 8 23.56 -8.38 -26.94
CA CYS A 8 23.26 -8.01 -25.56
C CYS A 8 24.17 -6.85 -25.10
N ALA A 9 25.48 -6.94 -25.34
CA ALA A 9 26.44 -5.89 -24.98
C ALA A 9 26.12 -4.54 -25.66
N ASN A 10 25.71 -4.56 -26.93
CA ASN A 10 25.31 -3.35 -27.66
C ASN A 10 24.02 -2.73 -27.08
N HIS A 11 23.06 -3.56 -26.68
CA HIS A 11 21.83 -3.12 -26.05
C HIS A 11 22.07 -2.50 -24.67
N GLU A 12 22.91 -3.13 -23.84
CA GLU A 12 23.32 -2.59 -22.54
C GLU A 12 24.08 -1.26 -22.67
N ALA A 13 24.99 -1.16 -23.65
CA ALA A 13 25.71 0.08 -23.91
C ALA A 13 24.77 1.21 -24.40
N ALA A 14 23.76 0.90 -25.22
CA ALA A 14 22.74 1.86 -25.63
C ALA A 14 21.87 2.32 -24.45
N ARG A 15 21.44 1.39 -23.60
CA ARG A 15 20.68 1.66 -22.39
C ARG A 15 21.47 2.51 -21.38
N SER A 16 22.73 2.17 -21.14
CA SER A 16 23.63 2.95 -20.27
C SER A 16 23.80 4.39 -20.76
N ARG A 17 24.01 4.59 -22.07
CA ARG A 17 24.05 5.92 -22.68
C ARG A 17 22.75 6.69 -22.49
N LYS A 18 21.60 6.05 -22.73
CA LYS A 18 20.27 6.63 -22.51
C LYS A 18 20.09 7.07 -21.05
N PHE A 19 20.46 6.21 -20.10
CA PHE A 19 20.33 6.49 -18.66
C PHE A 19 21.23 7.64 -18.23
N SER A 20 22.46 7.70 -18.76
CA SER A 20 23.34 8.86 -18.53
C SER A 20 22.73 10.16 -19.04
N ILE A 21 21.98 10.16 -20.14
CA ILE A 21 21.30 11.36 -20.65
C ILE A 21 20.19 11.80 -19.69
N PHE A 22 19.36 10.87 -19.21
CA PHE A 22 18.34 11.17 -18.20
C PHE A 22 18.95 11.83 -16.97
N ARG A 23 20.00 11.22 -16.39
CA ARG A 23 20.68 11.73 -15.19
C ARG A 23 21.34 13.09 -15.39
N ARG A 24 21.79 13.42 -16.60
CA ARG A 24 22.38 14.73 -16.91
C ARG A 24 21.34 15.84 -17.10
N ARG A 25 20.11 15.48 -17.49
CA ARG A 25 19.03 16.44 -17.79
C ARG A 25 18.17 16.77 -16.58
N VAL A 26 18.17 15.92 -15.54
CA VAL A 26 17.44 16.20 -14.30
C VAL A 26 17.92 17.54 -13.72
N LYS A 27 16.99 18.32 -13.18
CA LYS A 27 17.26 19.52 -12.39
C LYS A 27 16.36 19.47 -11.18
N LEU A 28 16.95 19.44 -10.00
CA LEU A 28 16.25 19.31 -8.73
C LEU A 28 16.28 20.65 -8.01
N GLN A 29 15.14 21.03 -7.45
CA GLN A 29 15.02 22.17 -6.55
C GLN A 29 15.18 21.65 -5.12
N ASN A 30 15.97 22.32 -4.30
CA ASN A 30 16.15 21.95 -2.89
C ASN A 30 15.01 22.45 -1.98
N SER A 31 13.99 23.10 -2.57
CA SER A 31 12.77 23.53 -1.90
C SER A 31 11.55 22.92 -2.58
N PRO A 32 10.44 22.69 -1.84
CA PRO A 32 9.20 22.24 -2.44
C PRO A 32 8.61 23.29 -3.40
N PRO A 33 7.76 22.88 -4.37
CA PRO A 33 7.00 23.82 -5.19
C PRO A 33 6.20 24.82 -4.33
N ALA A 34 6.34 26.11 -4.64
CA ALA A 34 5.74 27.18 -3.83
C ALA A 34 4.20 27.08 -3.78
N GLY A 35 3.65 27.21 -2.57
CA GLY A 35 2.20 27.17 -2.34
C GLY A 35 1.55 25.79 -2.57
N VAL A 36 2.35 24.72 -2.68
CA VAL A 36 1.86 23.36 -2.82
C VAL A 36 1.99 22.61 -1.50
N ILE A 37 0.92 21.94 -1.08
CA ILE A 37 0.88 21.05 0.09
C ILE A 37 0.82 19.61 -0.40
N PHE A 38 1.59 18.73 0.23
CA PHE A 38 1.55 17.29 -0.03
C PHE A 38 0.98 16.58 1.18
N LYS A 39 -0.09 15.81 0.98
CA LYS A 39 -0.81 15.12 2.05
C LYS A 39 -1.48 13.85 1.56
N GLN A 40 -1.98 13.02 2.47
CA GLN A 40 -2.96 11.99 2.11
C GLN A 40 -4.31 12.66 1.80
N ALA A 41 -5.03 12.15 0.80
CA ALA A 41 -6.42 12.52 0.56
C ALA A 41 -7.31 11.94 1.67
N ASP A 42 -7.95 12.81 2.44
CA ASP A 42 -8.74 12.48 3.63
C ASP A 42 -10.14 13.10 3.64
N THR A 43 -10.54 13.78 2.56
CA THR A 43 -11.92 14.25 2.37
C THR A 43 -12.57 13.68 1.11
N PRO A 44 -13.91 13.59 1.08
CA PRO A 44 -14.63 13.16 -0.11
C PRO A 44 -14.38 14.05 -1.34
N GLU A 45 -14.23 15.36 -1.14
CA GLU A 45 -13.95 16.32 -2.21
C GLU A 45 -12.57 16.10 -2.81
N GLU A 46 -11.55 15.87 -1.97
CA GLU A 46 -10.18 15.59 -2.43
C GLU A 46 -10.14 14.31 -3.28
N LEU A 47 -10.78 13.23 -2.81
CA LEU A 47 -10.82 11.98 -3.56
C LEU A 47 -11.65 12.09 -4.85
N THR A 48 -12.73 12.87 -4.84
CA THR A 48 -13.51 13.19 -6.05
C THR A 48 -12.63 13.89 -7.10
N GLN A 49 -11.82 14.87 -6.68
CA GLN A 49 -10.87 15.53 -7.57
C GLN A 49 -9.80 14.58 -8.10
N VAL A 50 -9.30 13.64 -7.27
CA VAL A 50 -8.37 12.58 -7.72
C VAL A 50 -9.00 11.73 -8.82
N CYS A 51 -10.22 11.24 -8.62
CA CYS A 51 -10.94 10.43 -9.62
C CYS A 51 -11.16 11.20 -10.92
N LYS A 52 -11.45 12.51 -10.83
CA LYS A 52 -11.63 13.38 -12.01
C LYS A 52 -10.31 13.61 -12.76
N LEU A 53 -9.24 13.92 -12.03
CA LEU A 53 -7.90 14.14 -12.58
C LEU A 53 -7.40 12.88 -13.32
N LEU A 54 -7.58 11.71 -12.72
CA LEU A 54 -7.18 10.44 -13.31
C LEU A 54 -8.02 10.12 -14.54
N TYR A 55 -9.34 10.30 -14.50
CA TYR A 55 -10.20 10.14 -15.68
C TYR A 55 -9.67 10.97 -16.85
N ASN A 56 -9.54 12.28 -16.66
CA ASN A 56 -9.11 13.20 -17.71
C ASN A 56 -7.73 12.84 -18.27
N SER A 57 -6.78 12.50 -17.39
CA SER A 57 -5.43 12.15 -17.85
C SER A 57 -5.38 10.80 -18.55
N TYR A 58 -6.13 9.80 -18.08
CA TYR A 58 -6.09 8.43 -18.61
C TYR A 58 -6.84 8.33 -19.93
N THR A 59 -7.94 9.05 -20.12
CA THR A 59 -8.62 9.14 -21.41
C THR A 59 -7.74 9.85 -22.45
N GLN A 60 -7.09 10.96 -22.07
CA GLN A 60 -6.20 11.71 -22.97
C GLN A 60 -5.04 10.86 -23.52
N VAL A 61 -4.49 9.94 -22.72
CA VAL A 61 -3.35 9.09 -23.11
C VAL A 61 -3.76 7.68 -23.56
N GLY A 62 -5.06 7.38 -23.63
CA GLY A 62 -5.62 6.11 -24.12
C GLY A 62 -5.61 4.95 -23.12
N TYR A 63 -5.29 5.20 -21.85
CA TYR A 63 -5.29 4.20 -20.77
C TYR A 63 -6.69 3.82 -20.29
N MET A 64 -7.70 4.61 -20.67
CA MET A 64 -9.11 4.36 -20.39
C MET A 64 -9.94 4.89 -21.55
N LYS A 65 -11.05 4.22 -21.87
CA LYS A 65 -12.06 4.74 -22.80
C LYS A 65 -13.02 5.65 -22.04
N GLU A 66 -13.53 6.68 -22.71
CA GLU A 66 -14.60 7.49 -22.14
C GLU A 66 -15.85 6.62 -21.92
N ASP A 67 -16.42 6.71 -20.72
CA ASP A 67 -17.62 5.96 -20.31
C ASP A 67 -18.78 6.87 -19.89
N GLY A 68 -18.59 8.18 -20.00
CA GLY A 68 -19.59 9.20 -19.66
C GLY A 68 -19.71 9.52 -18.17
N THR A 69 -19.07 8.77 -17.28
CA THR A 69 -19.07 9.04 -15.83
C THR A 69 -18.28 10.29 -15.50
N GLY A 70 -17.20 10.52 -16.24
CA GLY A 70 -16.25 11.60 -15.98
C GLY A 70 -15.35 11.34 -14.77
N TYR A 71 -15.34 10.14 -14.18
CA TYR A 71 -14.53 9.78 -13.02
C TYR A 71 -13.89 8.41 -13.20
N ARG A 72 -12.64 8.26 -12.79
CA ARG A 72 -11.99 6.95 -12.68
C ARG A 72 -12.04 6.52 -11.23
N PHE A 73 -12.90 5.55 -10.93
CA PHE A 73 -13.01 4.94 -9.60
C PHE A 73 -12.52 3.49 -9.64
N THR A 74 -11.82 3.06 -8.59
CA THR A 74 -11.32 1.70 -8.40
C THR A 74 -11.49 1.33 -6.92
N PRO A 75 -11.58 0.04 -6.55
CA PRO A 75 -11.79 -0.33 -5.14
C PRO A 75 -10.62 0.13 -4.26
N TYR A 76 -9.41 0.23 -4.82
CA TYR A 76 -8.22 0.63 -4.10
C TYR A 76 -8.31 2.01 -3.44
N TYR A 77 -9.11 2.94 -3.95
CA TYR A 77 -9.22 4.27 -3.35
C TYR A 77 -9.87 4.26 -1.96
N ILE A 78 -10.70 3.25 -1.71
CA ILE A 78 -11.41 3.06 -0.45
C ILE A 78 -11.01 1.76 0.25
N LEU A 79 -9.90 1.12 -0.12
CA LEU A 79 -9.33 0.04 0.69
C LEU A 79 -8.54 0.61 1.90
N PRO A 80 -8.67 0.01 3.10
CA PRO A 80 -7.87 0.40 4.27
C PRO A 80 -6.36 0.24 4.08
N SER A 81 -5.94 -0.69 3.21
CA SER A 81 -4.54 -0.93 2.87
C SER A 81 -3.97 0.06 1.84
N SER A 82 -4.77 1.00 1.34
CA SER A 82 -4.34 1.97 0.33
C SER A 82 -4.19 3.37 0.91
N TYR A 83 -3.29 4.15 0.34
CA TYR A 83 -3.00 5.53 0.74
C TYR A 83 -2.90 6.39 -0.52
N THR A 84 -3.98 7.11 -0.84
CA THR A 84 -3.98 8.08 -1.94
C THR A 84 -3.30 9.36 -1.47
N LEU A 85 -2.17 9.69 -2.07
CA LEU A 85 -1.34 10.84 -1.78
C LEU A 85 -1.58 11.91 -2.86
N ILE A 86 -1.71 13.16 -2.44
CA ILE A 86 -2.05 14.28 -3.30
C ILE A 86 -1.08 15.43 -3.12
N ALA A 87 -0.89 16.20 -4.19
CA ALA A 87 -0.35 17.55 -4.13
C ALA A 87 -1.50 18.53 -4.40
N LYS A 88 -1.66 19.52 -3.52
CA LYS A 88 -2.72 20.54 -3.59
C LYS A 88 -2.14 21.94 -3.68
N GLN A 89 -2.73 22.79 -4.52
CA GLN A 89 -2.52 24.23 -4.49
C GLN A 89 -3.86 24.90 -4.15
N GLY A 90 -3.94 25.54 -2.98
CA GLY A 90 -5.23 25.91 -2.39
C GLY A 90 -6.11 24.67 -2.20
N ASP A 91 -7.35 24.74 -2.70
CA ASP A 91 -8.32 23.63 -2.62
C ASP A 91 -8.27 22.67 -3.82
N THR A 92 -7.40 22.93 -4.80
CA THR A 92 -7.30 22.14 -6.02
C THR A 92 -6.23 21.06 -5.91
N VAL A 93 -6.62 19.80 -6.18
CA VAL A 93 -5.69 18.68 -6.34
C VAL A 93 -5.04 18.77 -7.72
N ILE A 94 -3.72 18.93 -7.75
CA ILE A 94 -2.94 19.15 -8.98
C ILE A 94 -2.05 17.96 -9.35
N ALA A 95 -1.83 17.03 -8.42
CA ALA A 95 -1.18 15.75 -8.70
C ALA A 95 -1.59 14.69 -7.68
N THR A 96 -1.45 13.42 -8.04
CA THR A 96 -1.84 12.28 -7.21
C THR A 96 -0.99 11.04 -7.48
N THR A 97 -0.87 10.18 -6.48
CA THR A 97 -0.39 8.79 -6.57
C THR A 97 -1.00 7.97 -5.44
N THR A 98 -1.16 6.67 -5.60
CA THR A 98 -1.71 5.78 -4.56
C THR A 98 -0.68 4.73 -4.19
N VAL A 99 -0.39 4.60 -2.90
CA VAL A 99 0.41 3.50 -2.34
C VAL A 99 -0.56 2.42 -1.86
N ILE A 100 -0.55 1.26 -2.52
CA ILE A 100 -1.40 0.11 -2.17
C ILE A 100 -0.53 -0.89 -1.42
N VAL A 101 -0.70 -1.01 -0.11
CA VAL A 101 0.06 -1.95 0.72
C VAL A 101 -0.45 -3.36 0.44
N LYS A 102 0.46 -4.31 0.16
CA LYS A 102 0.10 -5.71 -0.03
C LYS A 102 -0.60 -6.24 1.22
N SER A 103 -1.78 -6.80 1.02
CA SER A 103 -2.61 -7.43 2.05
C SER A 103 -2.89 -8.89 1.65
N GLN A 104 -4.08 -9.42 1.94
CA GLN A 104 -4.48 -10.74 1.44
C GLN A 104 -4.79 -10.69 -0.04
N GLU A 105 -5.23 -9.53 -0.50
CA GLU A 105 -5.54 -9.20 -1.87
C GLU A 105 -4.24 -9.07 -2.68
N GLU A 106 -4.33 -9.50 -3.93
CA GLU A 106 -3.28 -9.28 -4.90
C GLU A 106 -3.17 -7.80 -5.23
N LEU A 107 -1.93 -7.32 -5.37
CA LEU A 107 -1.66 -6.00 -5.93
C LEU A 107 -2.03 -5.99 -7.42
N PRO A 108 -2.44 -4.85 -7.99
CA PRO A 108 -2.70 -4.75 -9.43
C PRO A 108 -1.57 -5.32 -10.32
N VAL A 109 -0.30 -5.12 -9.93
CA VAL A 109 0.86 -5.64 -10.65
C VAL A 109 0.94 -7.17 -10.68
N GLU A 110 0.38 -7.86 -9.67
CA GLU A 110 0.40 -9.32 -9.54
C GLU A 110 -0.49 -10.03 -10.56
N GLN A 111 -1.43 -9.30 -11.16
CA GLN A 111 -2.23 -9.82 -12.29
C GLN A 111 -1.37 -10.13 -13.52
N ILE A 112 -0.15 -9.58 -13.60
CA ILE A 112 0.76 -9.76 -14.74
C ILE A 112 2.14 -10.28 -14.33
N PHE A 113 2.65 -9.87 -13.17
CA PHE A 113 4.02 -10.16 -12.75
C PHE A 113 4.05 -10.88 -11.41
N SER A 114 4.72 -12.03 -11.35
CA SER A 114 5.01 -12.69 -10.08
C SER A 114 6.00 -11.87 -9.24
N LEU A 115 5.72 -11.78 -7.94
CA LEU A 115 6.59 -11.15 -6.96
C LEU A 115 7.44 -12.17 -6.18
N ASP A 116 7.39 -13.46 -6.52
CA ASP A 116 8.01 -14.55 -5.73
C ASP A 116 9.52 -14.33 -5.48
N HIS A 117 10.22 -13.73 -6.44
CA HIS A 117 11.66 -13.48 -6.36
C HIS A 117 12.06 -12.33 -5.42
N ILE A 118 11.13 -11.44 -5.08
CA ILE A 118 11.34 -10.36 -4.10
C ILE A 118 10.58 -10.58 -2.78
N ALA A 119 9.56 -11.44 -2.79
CA ALA A 119 8.77 -11.76 -1.62
C ALA A 119 9.65 -12.43 -0.55
N LYS A 120 9.80 -11.75 0.59
CA LYS A 120 10.45 -12.30 1.79
C LYS A 120 9.55 -12.13 2.99
N TRP A 121 9.62 -13.08 3.91
CA TRP A 121 8.74 -13.13 5.08
C TRP A 121 8.89 -11.90 6.01
N ASP A 122 10.06 -11.26 6.00
CA ASP A 122 10.42 -10.10 6.81
C ASP A 122 10.21 -8.77 6.09
N ARG A 123 9.73 -8.78 4.84
CA ARG A 123 9.61 -7.59 4.01
C ARG A 123 8.16 -7.25 3.71
N ARG A 124 7.87 -5.94 3.76
CA ARG A 124 6.57 -5.39 3.34
C ARG A 124 6.66 -4.88 1.91
N ILE A 125 5.69 -5.27 1.10
CA ILE A 125 5.56 -4.84 -0.30
C ILE A 125 4.40 -3.87 -0.41
N ALA A 126 4.55 -2.82 -1.22
CA ALA A 126 3.44 -1.98 -1.66
C ALA A 126 3.58 -1.64 -3.15
N GLU A 127 2.47 -1.36 -3.82
CA GLU A 127 2.46 -0.86 -5.19
C GLU A 127 2.31 0.66 -5.20
N ALA A 128 3.15 1.34 -5.99
CA ALA A 128 2.89 2.70 -6.45
C ALA A 128 2.01 2.68 -7.70
N SER A 129 0.81 3.23 -7.59
CA SER A 129 -0.21 3.25 -8.63
C SER A 129 -0.79 4.65 -8.83
N SER A 130 -1.68 4.80 -9.82
CA SER A 130 -2.46 6.02 -10.09
C SER A 130 -1.64 7.33 -10.11
N LEU A 131 -0.40 7.29 -10.61
CA LEU A 131 0.46 8.47 -10.64
C LEU A 131 0.03 9.41 -11.78
N THR A 132 -0.34 10.65 -11.46
CA THR A 132 -0.74 11.64 -12.46
C THR A 132 -0.47 13.06 -11.97
N VAL A 133 -0.05 13.93 -12.90
CA VAL A 133 0.08 15.37 -12.71
C VAL A 133 -0.86 16.08 -13.67
N HIS A 134 -1.59 17.08 -13.18
CA HIS A 134 -2.48 17.92 -13.98
C HIS A 134 -1.70 18.58 -15.14
N PRO A 135 -2.22 18.59 -16.38
CA PRO A 135 -1.51 19.08 -17.56
C PRO A 135 -0.84 20.45 -17.37
N ASP A 136 -1.57 21.42 -16.79
CA ASP A 136 -1.07 22.79 -16.57
C ASP A 136 0.10 22.88 -15.57
N TYR A 137 0.35 21.81 -14.81
CA TYR A 137 1.40 21.73 -13.79
C TYR A 137 2.56 20.82 -14.22
N ARG A 138 2.54 20.30 -15.47
CA ARG A 138 3.64 19.51 -16.04
C ARG A 138 4.75 20.45 -16.49
N SER A 139 5.59 20.90 -15.56
CA SER A 139 6.76 21.72 -15.89
C SER A 139 7.83 20.90 -16.64
N GLN A 140 8.60 21.55 -17.51
CA GLN A 140 9.76 20.93 -18.19
C GLN A 140 10.82 20.44 -17.20
N GLU A 141 10.91 21.07 -16.02
CA GLU A 141 11.89 20.74 -14.98
C GLU A 141 11.41 19.61 -14.05
N GLY A 142 10.13 19.24 -14.07
CA GLY A 142 9.61 18.11 -13.31
C GLY A 142 9.58 18.30 -11.79
N SER A 143 9.64 19.54 -11.29
CA SER A 143 9.69 19.82 -9.84
C SER A 143 8.53 19.19 -9.07
N LEU A 144 7.29 19.30 -9.57
CA LEU A 144 6.11 18.74 -8.91
C LEU A 144 6.12 17.20 -8.89
N ILE A 145 6.52 16.55 -9.98
CA ILE A 145 6.56 15.08 -10.02
C ILE A 145 7.65 14.53 -9.11
N HIS A 146 8.83 15.16 -9.07
CA HIS A 146 9.89 14.75 -8.15
C HIS A 146 9.51 14.99 -6.68
N ALA A 147 8.82 16.10 -6.37
CA ALA A 147 8.32 16.36 -5.02
C ALA A 147 7.25 15.32 -4.62
N LEU A 148 6.31 14.99 -5.52
CA LEU A 148 5.31 13.96 -5.24
C LEU A 148 5.93 12.57 -5.05
N LEU A 149 6.92 12.20 -5.87
CA LEU A 149 7.65 10.93 -5.71
C LEU A 149 8.44 10.89 -4.41
N LYS A 150 9.06 12.01 -4.00
CA LYS A 150 9.75 12.11 -2.72
C LYS A 150 8.78 11.94 -1.55
N TYR A 151 7.63 12.63 -1.61
CA TYR A 151 6.57 12.48 -0.61
C TYR A 151 6.07 11.03 -0.53
N MET A 152 5.84 10.39 -1.68
CA MET A 152 5.46 8.97 -1.74
C MET A 152 6.53 8.05 -1.13
N PHE A 153 7.81 8.28 -1.39
CA PHE A 153 8.89 7.50 -0.81
C PHE A 153 8.98 7.70 0.70
N GLN A 154 8.83 8.94 1.19
CA GLN A 154 8.78 9.24 2.62
C GLN A 154 7.63 8.48 3.29
N VAL A 155 6.40 8.61 2.76
CA VAL A 155 5.23 7.91 3.30
C VAL A 155 5.42 6.39 3.23
N ALA A 156 5.85 5.83 2.10
CA ALA A 156 6.02 4.40 1.95
C ALA A 156 7.11 3.84 2.90
N ARG A 157 8.28 4.48 2.96
CA ARG A 157 9.42 3.99 3.73
C ARG A 157 9.26 4.26 5.23
N GLU A 158 8.93 5.50 5.60
CA GLU A 158 9.01 5.98 6.98
C GLU A 158 7.69 5.81 7.72
N ASP A 159 6.56 6.20 7.11
CA ASP A 159 5.26 6.10 7.77
C ASP A 159 4.70 4.67 7.68
N LEU A 160 4.88 4.02 6.53
CA LEU A 160 4.32 2.70 6.25
C LEU A 160 5.31 1.55 6.39
N GLY A 161 6.61 1.78 6.61
CA GLY A 161 7.60 0.70 6.80
C GLY A 161 7.69 -0.28 5.61
N ILE A 162 7.47 0.21 4.39
CA ILE A 162 7.58 -0.59 3.16
C ILE A 162 9.05 -0.84 2.86
N HIS A 163 9.36 -2.07 2.44
CA HIS A 163 10.70 -2.51 2.08
C HIS A 163 10.87 -2.56 0.56
N ASP A 164 9.84 -2.98 -0.17
CA ASP A 164 9.87 -3.07 -1.62
C ASP A 164 8.64 -2.35 -2.21
N LEU A 165 8.90 -1.32 -3.01
CA LEU A 165 7.88 -0.59 -3.75
C LEU A 165 7.82 -1.10 -5.18
N VAL A 166 6.73 -1.75 -5.56
CA VAL A 166 6.50 -2.27 -6.91
C VAL A 166 5.69 -1.28 -7.74
N MET A 167 5.80 -1.36 -9.06
CA MET A 167 4.96 -0.59 -9.97
C MET A 167 4.86 -1.27 -11.34
N ALA A 168 3.81 -0.93 -12.10
CA ALA A 168 3.73 -1.19 -13.52
C ALA A 168 3.52 0.11 -14.29
N CYS A 169 4.25 0.30 -15.39
CA CYS A 169 3.98 1.40 -16.32
C CYS A 169 4.31 0.99 -17.75
N THR A 170 4.04 1.87 -18.71
CA THR A 170 4.42 1.61 -20.10
C THR A 170 5.94 1.59 -20.27
N PRO A 171 6.49 0.83 -21.24
CA PRO A 171 7.94 0.77 -21.49
C PRO A 171 8.58 2.15 -21.69
N LYS A 172 7.85 3.08 -22.32
CA LYS A 172 8.29 4.47 -22.54
C LYS A 172 8.61 5.21 -21.24
N HIS A 173 7.81 4.99 -20.19
CA HIS A 173 8.00 5.65 -18.90
C HIS A 173 8.99 4.90 -18.00
N MET A 174 9.17 3.60 -18.21
CA MET A 174 10.03 2.78 -17.34
C MET A 174 11.49 3.26 -17.33
N ASP A 175 12.01 3.77 -18.45
CA ASP A 175 13.37 4.32 -18.50
C ASP A 175 13.61 5.44 -17.48
N PHE A 176 12.60 6.26 -17.18
CA PHE A 176 12.72 7.31 -16.16
C PHE A 176 12.96 6.70 -14.78
N TYR A 177 12.16 5.70 -14.40
CA TYR A 177 12.24 5.04 -13.09
C TYR A 177 13.54 4.25 -12.93
N GLU A 178 13.99 3.55 -13.97
CA GLU A 178 15.24 2.81 -13.92
C GLU A 178 16.47 3.73 -13.95
N ALA A 179 16.45 4.77 -14.80
CA ALA A 179 17.59 5.66 -14.96
C ALA A 179 17.78 6.58 -13.76
N LEU A 180 16.70 7.14 -13.21
CA LEU A 180 16.76 8.14 -12.14
C LEU A 180 16.49 7.56 -10.76
N LEU A 181 15.51 6.67 -10.63
CA LEU A 181 15.09 6.16 -9.32
C LEU A 181 15.67 4.78 -9.00
N LEU A 182 16.46 4.21 -9.91
CA LEU A 182 17.13 2.91 -9.78
C LEU A 182 16.18 1.72 -9.58
N PHE A 183 14.95 1.82 -10.09
CA PHE A 183 14.04 0.68 -10.16
C PHE A 183 14.67 -0.47 -10.96
N ARG A 184 14.41 -1.70 -10.52
CA ARG A 184 14.86 -2.94 -11.14
C ARG A 184 13.65 -3.66 -11.74
N ARG A 185 13.78 -4.24 -12.92
CA ARG A 185 12.67 -4.96 -13.58
C ARG A 185 12.20 -6.15 -12.73
N LEU A 186 10.89 -6.35 -12.65
CA LEU A 186 10.28 -7.58 -12.10
C LEU A 186 10.40 -8.75 -13.09
N SER A 187 10.37 -8.44 -14.39
CA SER A 187 10.63 -9.38 -15.48
C SER A 187 11.28 -8.66 -16.66
N HIS A 188 12.06 -9.40 -17.46
CA HIS A 188 12.57 -8.90 -18.73
C HIS A 188 11.50 -8.88 -19.83
N GLU A 189 10.37 -9.54 -19.61
CA GLU A 189 9.25 -9.58 -20.55
C GLU A 189 8.46 -8.27 -20.50
N VAL A 190 8.17 -7.74 -21.69
CA VAL A 190 7.15 -6.71 -21.89
C VAL A 190 5.86 -7.46 -22.21
N ILE A 191 4.84 -7.24 -21.41
CA ILE A 191 3.56 -7.93 -21.60
C ILE A 191 2.69 -7.09 -22.53
N ASP A 192 2.27 -7.72 -23.62
CA ASP A 192 1.25 -7.18 -24.52
C ASP A 192 -0.13 -7.39 -23.86
N ALA A 193 -0.90 -6.30 -23.73
CA ALA A 193 -2.23 -6.26 -23.13
C ALA A 193 -2.34 -6.39 -21.59
N PHE A 194 -2.04 -5.31 -20.86
CA PHE A 194 -2.49 -5.16 -19.47
C PHE A 194 -3.93 -4.63 -19.41
N ASP A 195 -4.91 -5.51 -19.14
CA ASP A 195 -6.33 -5.16 -19.12
C ASP A 195 -6.70 -4.07 -18.10
N TYR A 196 -6.02 -4.00 -16.95
CA TYR A 196 -6.22 -2.96 -15.95
C TYR A 196 -5.97 -1.52 -16.48
N VAL A 197 -5.19 -1.41 -17.57
CA VAL A 197 -4.91 -0.17 -18.30
C VAL A 197 -5.27 -0.33 -19.79
N ASN A 198 -6.44 -0.90 -20.07
CA ASN A 198 -7.06 -0.94 -21.41
C ASN A 198 -6.18 -1.61 -22.49
N GLY A 199 -5.48 -2.68 -22.12
CA GLY A 199 -4.67 -3.47 -23.06
C GLY A 199 -3.34 -2.81 -23.46
N THR A 200 -2.86 -1.85 -22.67
CA THR A 200 -1.57 -1.19 -22.94
C THR A 200 -0.40 -2.13 -22.60
N THR A 201 0.73 -2.00 -23.33
CA THR A 201 1.96 -2.72 -22.94
C THR A 201 2.44 -2.28 -21.57
N ALA A 202 2.78 -3.25 -20.72
CA ALA A 202 3.23 -2.98 -19.37
C ALA A 202 4.63 -3.55 -19.14
N THR A 203 5.41 -2.86 -18.32
CA THR A 203 6.53 -3.47 -17.63
C THR A 203 6.46 -3.22 -16.14
N GLY A 204 6.71 -4.28 -15.37
CA GLY A 204 6.81 -4.25 -13.93
C GLY A 204 8.24 -3.94 -13.47
N ALA A 205 8.35 -3.18 -12.38
CA ALA A 205 9.62 -2.94 -11.69
C ALA A 205 9.41 -2.80 -10.19
N TYR A 206 10.50 -2.92 -9.43
CA TYR A 206 10.52 -2.72 -7.99
C TYR A 206 11.71 -1.85 -7.57
N LEU A 207 11.53 -1.11 -6.48
CA LEU A 207 12.56 -0.39 -5.76
C LEU A 207 12.67 -0.95 -4.35
N ASN A 208 13.88 -1.33 -3.97
CA ASN A 208 14.19 -1.88 -2.66
C ASN A 208 14.67 -0.75 -1.73
N PHE A 209 13.81 -0.34 -0.79
CA PHE A 209 14.11 0.72 0.17
C PHE A 209 15.24 0.36 1.14
N THR A 210 15.46 -0.92 1.45
CA THR A 210 16.58 -1.36 2.30
C THR A 210 17.94 -1.11 1.65
N GLU A 211 18.02 -1.22 0.31
CA GLU A 211 19.26 -1.00 -0.44
C GLU A 211 19.39 0.43 -0.99
N MET A 212 18.29 1.19 -1.00
CA MET A 212 18.17 2.48 -1.68
C MET A 212 19.24 3.48 -1.22
N HIS A 213 19.55 3.57 0.08
CA HIS A 213 20.56 4.49 0.58
C HIS A 213 21.95 4.22 -0.04
N ALA A 214 22.42 2.97 0.05
CA ALA A 214 23.71 2.56 -0.51
C ALA A 214 23.74 2.68 -2.04
N ASP A 215 22.64 2.31 -2.71
CA ASP A 215 22.52 2.40 -4.17
C ASP A 215 22.55 3.85 -4.66
N TYR A 216 21.82 4.75 -4.00
CA TYR A 216 21.78 6.16 -4.36
C TYR A 216 23.10 6.85 -4.06
N LEU A 217 23.72 6.58 -2.91
CA LEU A 217 25.04 7.12 -2.57
C LEU A 217 26.09 6.71 -3.62
N ARG A 218 26.08 5.44 -4.02
CA ARG A 218 27.00 4.91 -5.05
C ARG A 218 26.83 5.58 -6.41
N VAL A 219 25.59 5.91 -6.81
CA VAL A 219 25.31 6.46 -8.15
C VAL A 219 25.36 7.99 -8.19
N TYR A 220 24.95 8.65 -7.10
CA TYR A 220 24.72 10.09 -7.06
C TYR A 220 25.58 10.84 -6.04
N GLY A 221 26.33 10.16 -5.16
CA GLY A 221 27.10 10.79 -4.09
C GLY A 221 28.02 11.92 -4.56
N ASP A 222 28.71 11.73 -5.68
CA ASP A 222 29.65 12.71 -6.26
C ASP A 222 29.01 13.64 -7.31
N THR A 223 27.68 13.64 -7.46
CA THR A 223 27.01 14.48 -8.45
C THR A 223 26.76 15.90 -7.92
N PRO A 224 26.79 16.93 -8.81
CA PRO A 224 26.46 18.31 -8.43
C PRO A 224 25.10 18.41 -7.75
N GLU A 225 24.98 19.35 -6.82
CA GLU A 225 23.80 19.48 -5.93
C GLU A 225 22.48 19.57 -6.70
N GLU A 226 22.44 20.33 -7.81
CA GLU A 226 21.25 20.50 -8.63
C GLU A 226 20.80 19.23 -9.39
N ARG A 227 21.58 18.15 -9.31
CA ARG A 227 21.31 16.83 -9.91
C ARG A 227 21.43 15.67 -8.93
N ASN A 228 21.71 15.97 -7.66
CA ASN A 228 22.04 14.96 -6.67
C ASN A 228 20.77 14.31 -6.11
N LEU A 229 20.38 13.21 -6.75
CA LEU A 229 19.20 12.43 -6.35
C LEU A 229 19.39 11.76 -4.98
N PHE A 230 20.62 11.48 -4.54
CA PHE A 230 20.87 11.00 -3.19
C PHE A 230 20.47 12.07 -2.17
N LYS A 231 21.03 13.27 -2.25
CA LYS A 231 20.66 14.38 -1.35
C LYS A 231 19.17 14.70 -1.42
N TYR A 232 18.61 14.79 -2.63
CA TYR A 232 17.20 15.12 -2.80
C TYR A 232 16.25 14.13 -2.13
N TYR A 233 16.46 12.82 -2.31
CA TYR A 233 15.57 11.81 -1.74
C TYR A 233 15.91 11.44 -0.28
N MET A 234 17.16 11.60 0.16
CA MET A 234 17.62 11.15 1.49
C MET A 234 17.85 12.26 2.51
N GLU A 235 18.27 13.46 2.09
CA GLU A 235 18.71 14.53 3.00
C GLU A 235 17.76 15.73 3.04
N TYR A 236 17.20 16.13 1.89
CA TYR A 236 16.34 17.32 1.86
C TYR A 236 15.02 17.06 2.60
N GLU A 237 14.60 18.00 3.43
CA GLU A 237 13.32 17.97 4.13
C GLU A 237 12.40 19.06 3.59
N PHE A 238 11.15 18.72 3.31
CA PHE A 238 10.17 19.65 2.75
C PHE A 238 9.03 19.87 3.75
N ASP A 239 8.97 21.06 4.35
CA ASP A 239 7.93 21.45 5.33
C ASP A 239 6.49 21.37 4.78
N SER A 240 6.34 21.35 3.44
CA SER A 240 5.07 21.15 2.75
C SER A 240 4.52 19.72 2.85
N PHE A 241 5.29 18.75 3.34
CA PHE A 241 4.90 17.35 3.44
C PHE A 241 4.23 17.08 4.78
N GLN A 242 2.98 16.66 4.74
CA GLN A 242 2.23 16.26 5.93
C GLN A 242 2.45 14.77 6.20
N LYS A 243 2.80 14.39 7.42
CA LYS A 243 2.86 12.98 7.83
C LYS A 243 1.47 12.36 7.82
N LEU A 244 1.41 11.04 7.67
CA LEU A 244 0.15 10.32 7.89
C LEU A 244 -0.34 10.53 9.33
N SER A 245 -1.59 10.96 9.48
CA SER A 245 -2.22 11.15 10.79
C SER A 245 -2.59 9.82 11.47
N LYS A 246 -2.86 8.79 10.66
CA LYS A 246 -3.15 7.42 11.11
C LYS A 246 -2.61 6.40 10.11
N VAL A 247 -1.92 5.39 10.62
CA VAL A 247 -1.56 4.19 9.85
C VAL A 247 -2.50 3.08 10.27
N SER A 248 -3.44 2.73 9.39
CA SER A 248 -4.34 1.61 9.59
C SER A 248 -3.60 0.31 9.32
N ALA A 249 -3.86 -0.71 10.14
CA ALA A 249 -3.54 -2.08 9.73
C ALA A 249 -4.30 -2.40 8.43
N ALA A 250 -3.78 -3.29 7.59
CA ALA A 250 -4.45 -3.69 6.33
C ALA A 250 -5.90 -4.18 6.51
N TYR A 251 -6.29 -4.50 7.74
CA TYR A 251 -7.61 -5.00 8.12
C TYR A 251 -8.33 -4.10 9.15
N ASP A 252 -7.85 -2.89 9.42
CA ASP A 252 -8.59 -1.92 10.23
C ASP A 252 -9.60 -1.21 9.31
N GLY A 253 -10.82 -1.74 9.23
CA GLY A 253 -11.89 -1.34 8.31
C GLY A 253 -12.43 0.09 8.44
N ASN A 254 -11.76 0.98 9.17
CA ASN A 254 -12.28 2.29 9.57
C ASN A 254 -11.61 3.46 8.83
N ARG A 255 -11.17 3.27 7.57
CA ARG A 255 -10.54 4.39 6.84
C ARG A 255 -11.55 5.47 6.47
N TRP A 256 -12.72 5.05 5.98
CA TRP A 256 -13.82 5.93 5.58
C TRP A 256 -15.06 5.55 6.38
N SER A 257 -15.79 6.55 6.86
CA SER A 257 -17.08 6.36 7.52
C SER A 257 -18.14 5.88 6.52
N ALA A 258 -19.23 5.30 7.03
CA ALA A 258 -20.36 4.87 6.20
C ALA A 258 -20.91 6.03 5.33
N LYS A 259 -20.95 7.26 5.88
CA LYS A 259 -21.40 8.45 5.15
C LYS A 259 -20.46 8.83 4.00
N GLU A 260 -19.15 8.71 4.19
CA GLU A 260 -18.16 9.01 3.15
C GLU A 260 -18.18 7.94 2.06
N LEU A 261 -18.34 6.67 2.45
CA LEU A 261 -18.52 5.58 1.49
C LEU A 261 -19.80 5.73 0.67
N GLU A 262 -20.91 6.16 1.27
CA GLU A 262 -22.14 6.50 0.53
C GLU A 262 -21.84 7.55 -0.54
N HIS A 263 -21.08 8.61 -0.21
CA HIS A 263 -20.69 9.64 -1.17
C HIS A 263 -19.85 9.08 -2.33
N PHE A 264 -18.93 8.15 -2.06
CA PHE A 264 -18.10 7.55 -3.10
C PHE A 264 -18.85 6.55 -3.97
N LEU A 265 -19.65 5.68 -3.36
CA LEU A 265 -20.32 4.58 -4.04
C LEU A 265 -21.59 5.03 -4.76
N HIS A 266 -22.40 5.87 -4.11
CA HIS A 266 -23.75 6.25 -4.57
C HIS A 266 -23.93 7.76 -4.78
N GLY A 267 -22.91 8.57 -4.44
CA GLY A 267 -22.89 10.02 -4.68
C GLY A 267 -22.44 10.41 -6.09
N PRO A 268 -21.86 11.62 -6.30
CA PRO A 268 -21.57 12.15 -7.63
C PRO A 268 -20.62 11.30 -8.49
N ILE A 269 -19.71 10.55 -7.85
CA ILE A 269 -18.77 9.66 -8.55
C ILE A 269 -19.49 8.40 -9.08
N GLN A 270 -20.60 7.99 -8.45
CA GLN A 270 -21.30 6.73 -8.73
C GLN A 270 -20.35 5.52 -8.73
N GLY A 271 -19.39 5.47 -7.78
CA GLY A 271 -18.30 4.51 -7.78
C GLY A 271 -18.76 3.04 -7.83
N ALA A 272 -19.91 2.72 -7.24
CA ALA A 272 -20.46 1.36 -7.28
C ALA A 272 -20.74 0.88 -8.72
N ALA A 273 -21.11 1.77 -9.63
CA ALA A 273 -21.34 1.44 -11.04
C ALA A 273 -20.06 1.11 -11.80
N SER A 274 -18.90 1.53 -11.29
CA SER A 274 -17.57 1.23 -11.86
C SER A 274 -16.95 -0.05 -11.29
N LEU A 275 -17.59 -0.70 -10.32
CA LEU A 275 -17.06 -1.88 -9.64
C LEU A 275 -17.77 -3.16 -10.05
N THR A 276 -17.00 -4.24 -10.17
CA THR A 276 -17.53 -5.59 -10.34
C THR A 276 -18.16 -6.11 -9.04
N PRO A 277 -19.04 -7.14 -9.12
CA PRO A 277 -19.57 -7.79 -7.93
C PRO A 277 -18.49 -8.31 -6.96
N ASP A 278 -17.38 -8.83 -7.50
CA ASP A 278 -16.27 -9.33 -6.69
C ASP A 278 -15.50 -8.22 -5.98
N GLU A 279 -15.32 -7.06 -6.63
CA GLU A 279 -14.71 -5.88 -6.00
C GLU A 279 -15.62 -5.30 -4.90
N LEU A 280 -16.93 -5.25 -5.11
CA LEU A 280 -17.89 -4.86 -4.07
C LEU A 280 -17.84 -5.84 -2.89
N LYS A 281 -17.75 -7.15 -3.15
CA LYS A 281 -17.64 -8.17 -2.11
C LYS A 281 -16.33 -8.04 -1.34
N LEU A 282 -15.24 -7.72 -2.04
CA LEU A 282 -13.96 -7.40 -1.44
C LEU A 282 -14.08 -6.20 -0.49
N LEU A 283 -14.67 -5.10 -0.94
CA LEU A 283 -14.88 -3.92 -0.10
C LEU A 283 -15.77 -4.24 1.11
N ARG A 284 -16.87 -4.97 0.91
CA ARG A 284 -17.77 -5.38 2.00
C ARG A 284 -17.03 -6.17 3.10
N ARG A 285 -16.03 -6.98 2.74
CA ARG A 285 -15.17 -7.72 3.70
C ARG A 285 -14.27 -6.79 4.52
N HIS A 286 -13.88 -5.64 3.98
CA HIS A 286 -13.10 -4.62 4.68
C HIS A 286 -13.93 -3.66 5.51
N TYR A 287 -15.23 -3.51 5.21
CA TYR A 287 -16.18 -2.69 5.96
C TYR A 287 -17.25 -3.57 6.64
N PRO A 288 -16.88 -4.35 7.68
CA PRO A 288 -17.70 -5.46 8.17
C PRO A 288 -18.97 -5.07 8.93
N THR A 289 -19.03 -3.87 9.51
CA THR A 289 -20.06 -3.48 10.48
C THR A 289 -21.44 -3.28 9.83
N HIS A 290 -22.50 -3.46 10.62
CA HIS A 290 -23.89 -3.29 10.16
C HIS A 290 -24.21 -1.90 9.62
N GLU A 291 -23.47 -0.87 10.06
CA GLU A 291 -23.61 0.49 9.52
C GLU A 291 -23.34 0.54 8.01
N HIS A 292 -22.58 -0.41 7.46
CA HIS A 292 -22.22 -0.47 6.05
C HIS A 292 -23.12 -1.39 5.22
N ASP A 293 -24.07 -2.11 5.82
CA ASP A 293 -24.88 -3.13 5.12
C ASP A 293 -25.63 -2.55 3.91
N HIS A 294 -26.19 -1.35 4.06
CA HIS A 294 -26.95 -0.68 2.99
C HIS A 294 -26.08 -0.26 1.79
N LEU A 295 -24.78 -0.04 1.98
CA LEU A 295 -23.86 0.46 0.95
C LEU A 295 -23.57 -0.56 -0.14
N PHE A 296 -23.51 -1.84 0.24
CA PHE A 296 -23.09 -2.94 -0.63
C PHE A 296 -24.27 -3.83 -1.06
N GLY A 297 -25.51 -3.47 -0.71
CA GLY A 297 -26.72 -4.23 -1.04
C GLY A 297 -26.81 -5.59 -0.33
N ALA A 298 -27.55 -6.54 -0.90
CA ALA A 298 -27.73 -7.90 -0.36
C ALA A 298 -26.47 -8.80 -0.50
N GLN A 299 -25.27 -8.21 -0.55
CA GLN A 299 -24.04 -8.98 -0.56
C GLN A 299 -23.80 -9.55 0.85
N GLU A 300 -24.06 -10.85 1.01
CA GLU A 300 -23.77 -11.55 2.26
C GLU A 300 -22.26 -11.55 2.54
N VAL A 301 -21.90 -11.18 3.76
CA VAL A 301 -20.57 -11.51 4.29
C VAL A 301 -20.58 -13.02 4.49
N THR A 302 -19.95 -13.76 3.57
CA THR A 302 -19.96 -15.23 3.55
C THR A 302 -19.33 -15.88 4.79
N SER A 303 -18.69 -15.11 5.66
CA SER A 303 -18.09 -15.57 6.91
C SER A 303 -18.20 -14.50 7.99
N ALA A 304 -18.70 -14.85 9.18
CA ALA A 304 -18.70 -13.94 10.32
C ALA A 304 -17.27 -13.45 10.61
N LEU A 305 -17.12 -12.14 10.73
CA LEU A 305 -15.83 -11.49 10.97
C LEU A 305 -15.99 -10.29 11.91
N MET A 306 -14.95 -9.98 12.67
CA MET A 306 -14.92 -8.86 13.62
C MET A 306 -13.52 -8.22 13.63
N ASP A 307 -13.47 -6.90 13.44
CA ASP A 307 -12.27 -6.09 13.68
C ASP A 307 -12.11 -5.82 15.18
N THR A 308 -10.88 -5.87 15.67
CA THR A 308 -10.62 -5.83 17.11
C THR A 308 -9.21 -5.34 17.43
N ASP A 309 -8.97 -5.06 18.71
CA ASP A 309 -7.65 -4.71 19.27
C ASP A 309 -7.38 -5.58 20.52
N ILE A 310 -7.98 -6.78 20.58
CA ILE A 310 -7.82 -7.70 21.70
C ILE A 310 -6.36 -8.13 21.81
N ALA A 311 -5.77 -7.98 23.00
CA ALA A 311 -4.45 -8.52 23.28
C ALA A 311 -4.52 -10.05 23.43
N GLY A 312 -3.45 -10.72 23.00
CA GLY A 312 -3.30 -12.16 23.09
C GLY A 312 -1.89 -12.58 23.45
N LEU A 313 -1.75 -13.85 23.81
CA LEU A 313 -0.46 -14.52 24.00
C LEU A 313 -0.43 -15.77 23.12
N VAL A 314 0.58 -15.85 22.25
CA VAL A 314 0.87 -17.06 21.48
C VAL A 314 1.91 -17.88 22.23
N ARG A 315 1.51 -19.06 22.70
CA ARG A 315 2.43 -20.03 23.29
C ARG A 315 3.15 -20.81 22.19
N LEU A 316 4.47 -20.80 22.25
CA LEU A 316 5.35 -21.52 21.34
C LEU A 316 5.53 -22.98 21.79
N ARG A 317 6.01 -23.84 20.88
CA ARG A 317 6.38 -25.23 21.20
C ARG A 317 7.49 -25.33 22.27
N THR A 318 8.28 -24.28 22.45
CA THR A 318 9.30 -24.14 23.51
C THR A 318 8.72 -23.74 24.88
N ASN A 319 7.39 -23.57 24.99
CA ASN A 319 6.68 -23.01 26.13
C ASN A 319 6.95 -21.52 26.44
N MET A 320 7.70 -20.81 25.59
CA MET A 320 7.73 -19.34 25.64
C MET A 320 6.41 -18.75 25.15
N GLU A 321 6.06 -17.55 25.60
CA GLU A 321 4.86 -16.82 25.17
C GLU A 321 5.26 -15.52 24.46
N THR A 322 4.71 -15.29 23.26
CA THR A 322 4.91 -14.08 22.46
C THR A 322 3.64 -13.23 22.53
N PRO A 323 3.71 -11.95 22.94
CA PRO A 323 2.54 -11.07 22.96
C PRO A 323 2.15 -10.66 21.53
N VAL A 324 0.84 -10.60 21.31
CA VAL A 324 0.22 -10.26 20.02
C VAL A 324 -0.99 -9.36 20.23
N VAL A 325 -1.35 -8.58 19.22
CA VAL A 325 -2.67 -7.93 19.12
C VAL A 325 -3.44 -8.59 18.00
N LEU A 326 -4.66 -9.01 18.30
CA LEU A 326 -5.62 -9.46 17.32
C LEU A 326 -6.19 -8.23 16.64
N ARG A 327 -6.05 -8.15 15.32
CA ARG A 327 -6.59 -7.05 14.50
C ARG A 327 -7.92 -7.43 13.86
N ARG A 328 -8.08 -8.71 13.49
CA ARG A 328 -9.30 -9.24 12.91
C ARG A 328 -9.48 -10.70 13.29
N ILE A 329 -10.70 -11.08 13.62
CA ILE A 329 -11.11 -12.46 13.85
C ILE A 329 -12.09 -12.83 12.74
N GLU A 330 -11.84 -13.95 12.09
CA GLU A 330 -12.74 -14.59 11.12
C GLU A 330 -13.10 -15.99 11.64
N THR A 331 -14.02 -16.65 10.94
CA THR A 331 -14.54 -17.97 11.34
C THR A 331 -13.45 -19.02 11.57
N ASP A 332 -12.38 -19.03 10.75
CA ASP A 332 -11.32 -20.06 10.77
C ASP A 332 -9.90 -19.50 10.92
N ARG A 333 -9.76 -18.19 11.13
CA ARG A 333 -8.46 -17.52 11.22
C ARG A 333 -8.49 -16.27 12.07
N VAL A 334 -7.32 -15.90 12.56
CA VAL A 334 -7.08 -14.67 13.31
C VAL A 334 -5.91 -13.92 12.69
N HIS A 335 -6.09 -12.64 12.43
CA HIS A 335 -5.05 -11.72 11.98
C HIS A 335 -4.43 -11.07 13.19
N LEU A 336 -3.11 -11.17 13.29
CA LEU A 336 -2.31 -10.76 14.44
C LEU A 336 -1.25 -9.74 14.02
N THR A 337 -0.89 -8.86 14.95
CA THR A 337 0.29 -8.01 14.86
C THR A 337 1.21 -8.26 16.06
N THR A 338 2.53 -8.33 15.82
CA THR A 338 3.57 -8.48 16.85
C THR A 338 4.91 -7.95 16.31
N PRO A 339 5.81 -7.42 17.16
CA PRO A 339 7.13 -6.95 16.76
C PRO A 339 8.07 -8.10 16.40
N LYS A 340 7.73 -9.34 16.79
CA LYS A 340 8.55 -10.53 16.53
C LYS A 340 7.75 -11.63 15.82
N PRO A 341 7.26 -11.37 14.59
CA PRO A 341 6.36 -12.27 13.88
C PRO A 341 7.01 -13.62 13.55
N TYR A 342 8.33 -13.67 13.37
CA TYR A 342 9.07 -14.92 13.15
C TYR A 342 9.00 -15.91 14.31
N GLU A 343 8.82 -15.45 15.55
CA GLU A 343 8.65 -16.34 16.71
C GLU A 343 7.41 -17.21 16.55
N LEU A 344 6.39 -16.69 15.84
CA LEU A 344 5.12 -17.37 15.62
C LEU A 344 5.27 -18.60 14.70
N LEU A 345 6.35 -18.76 13.92
CA LEU A 345 6.53 -19.96 13.08
C LEU A 345 6.49 -21.28 13.89
N ASN A 346 6.80 -21.21 15.19
CA ASN A 346 6.72 -22.34 16.13
C ASN A 346 5.53 -22.27 17.10
N ALA A 347 4.48 -21.52 16.74
CA ALA A 347 3.29 -21.39 17.56
C ALA A 347 2.57 -22.73 17.76
N LYS A 348 2.01 -22.90 18.96
CA LYS A 348 1.24 -24.08 19.36
C LYS A 348 -0.21 -23.70 19.69
N GLU A 349 -0.39 -22.67 20.50
CA GLU A 349 -1.67 -22.26 21.06
C GLU A 349 -1.76 -20.71 21.10
N LEU A 350 -2.92 -20.15 20.76
CA LEU A 350 -3.24 -18.73 20.94
C LEU A 350 -4.22 -18.57 22.10
N ARG A 351 -3.90 -17.71 23.07
CA ARG A 351 -4.77 -17.37 24.20
C ARG A 351 -5.22 -15.92 24.09
N LEU A 352 -6.52 -15.69 24.18
CA LEU A 352 -7.11 -14.35 24.18
C LEU A 352 -7.12 -13.77 25.61
N LEU A 353 -6.76 -12.50 25.76
CA LEU A 353 -6.80 -11.80 27.04
C LEU A 353 -8.08 -10.98 27.16
N LEU A 354 -9.17 -11.64 27.57
CA LEU A 354 -10.51 -11.06 27.72
C LEU A 354 -10.92 -11.05 29.20
N GLY A 355 -10.95 -9.86 29.82
CA GLY A 355 -11.38 -9.71 31.23
C GLY A 355 -10.54 -10.54 32.23
N THR A 356 -11.20 -11.06 33.27
CA THR A 356 -10.54 -11.79 34.37
C THR A 356 -10.54 -13.32 34.21
N TYR A 357 -11.16 -13.86 33.16
CA TYR A 357 -11.30 -15.31 32.96
C TYR A 357 -10.36 -15.80 31.86
N ALA A 358 -9.58 -16.85 32.16
CA ALA A 358 -8.72 -17.50 31.19
C ALA A 358 -9.57 -18.24 30.15
N GLN A 359 -9.59 -17.74 28.92
CA GLN A 359 -10.23 -18.42 27.80
C GLN A 359 -9.47 -19.71 27.43
N SER A 360 -10.19 -20.71 26.95
CA SER A 360 -9.56 -21.92 26.41
C SER A 360 -8.63 -21.55 25.25
N PRO A 361 -7.42 -22.13 25.18
CA PRO A 361 -6.49 -21.83 24.11
C PRO A 361 -7.02 -22.29 22.75
N ILE A 362 -6.85 -21.46 21.74
CA ILE A 362 -7.10 -21.77 20.33
C ILE A 362 -5.90 -22.56 19.82
N LYS A 363 -6.11 -23.80 19.38
CA LYS A 363 -5.03 -24.63 18.82
C LYS A 363 -4.63 -24.08 17.44
N VAL A 364 -3.35 -23.78 17.29
CA VAL A 364 -2.80 -23.28 16.02
C VAL A 364 -2.65 -24.45 15.05
N GLN A 365 -3.26 -24.35 13.86
CA GLN A 365 -3.07 -25.31 12.77
C GLN A 365 -1.94 -24.89 11.84
N SER A 366 -1.92 -23.63 11.43
CA SER A 366 -0.87 -23.06 10.58
C SER A 366 -0.71 -21.57 10.83
N ILE A 367 0.48 -21.05 10.51
CA ILE A 367 0.80 -19.64 10.56
C ILE A 367 1.34 -19.20 9.21
N THR A 368 0.84 -18.05 8.74
CA THR A 368 1.34 -17.36 7.55
C THR A 368 1.84 -15.98 7.96
N LEU A 369 3.12 -15.70 7.73
CA LEU A 369 3.67 -14.36 7.90
C LEU A 369 3.31 -13.52 6.68
N THR A 370 2.82 -12.30 6.87
CA THR A 370 2.32 -11.44 5.78
C THR A 370 3.20 -10.22 5.54
N GLY A 371 4.45 -10.25 6.03
CA GLY A 371 5.42 -9.18 5.91
C GLY A 371 5.32 -8.15 7.02
N GLY A 372 6.48 -7.65 7.47
CA GLY A 372 6.56 -6.75 8.63
C GLY A 372 5.94 -7.40 9.87
N PRO A 373 5.18 -6.69 10.72
CA PRO A 373 4.76 -7.19 12.03
C PRO A 373 3.53 -8.12 12.00
N ASN A 374 3.00 -8.47 10.82
CA ASN A 374 1.70 -9.14 10.71
C ASN A 374 1.80 -10.65 10.45
N ALA A 375 0.84 -11.39 10.99
CA ALA A 375 0.70 -12.82 10.79
C ALA A 375 -0.76 -13.26 10.79
N ILE A 376 -1.05 -14.37 10.13
CA ILE A 376 -2.36 -15.02 10.11
C ILE A 376 -2.23 -16.38 10.79
N VAL A 377 -3.04 -16.61 11.81
CA VAL A 377 -3.19 -17.92 12.47
C VAL A 377 -4.44 -18.59 11.94
N ARG A 378 -4.32 -19.80 11.40
CA ARG A 378 -5.49 -20.66 11.10
C ARG A 378 -5.74 -21.64 12.23
N PHE A 379 -7.01 -21.93 12.48
CA PHE A 379 -7.46 -22.86 13.52
C PHE A 379 -8.71 -23.63 13.06
N ASP A 380 -9.03 -24.72 13.76
CA ASP A 380 -10.28 -25.47 13.55
C ASP A 380 -11.42 -24.81 14.33
N PRO A 381 -12.45 -24.26 13.65
CA PRO A 381 -13.58 -23.61 14.31
C PRO A 381 -14.34 -24.52 15.27
N THR A 382 -14.41 -25.83 14.98
CA THR A 382 -15.15 -26.80 15.79
C THR A 382 -14.51 -27.03 17.16
N SER A 383 -13.19 -26.84 17.23
CA SER A 383 -12.40 -26.95 18.47
C SER A 383 -12.26 -25.64 19.25
N SER A 384 -12.81 -24.54 18.72
CA SER A 384 -12.64 -23.19 19.27
C SER A 384 -13.98 -22.44 19.41
N PRO A 385 -14.95 -22.99 20.18
CA PRO A 385 -16.29 -22.41 20.33
C PRO A 385 -16.28 -20.96 20.85
N GLN A 386 -15.27 -20.58 21.63
CA GLN A 386 -15.07 -19.21 22.14
C GLN A 386 -14.92 -18.17 21.02
N VAL A 387 -14.37 -18.56 19.85
CA VAL A 387 -14.26 -17.64 18.70
C VAL A 387 -15.64 -17.38 18.08
N ARG A 388 -16.47 -18.42 17.98
CA ARG A 388 -17.84 -18.29 17.47
C ARG A 388 -18.69 -17.40 18.38
N GLU A 389 -18.53 -17.53 19.69
CA GLU A 389 -19.20 -16.67 20.67
C GLU A 389 -18.79 -15.20 20.49
N LEU A 390 -17.49 -14.92 20.31
CA LEU A 390 -17.01 -13.56 20.03
C LEU A 390 -17.60 -12.98 18.75
N LEU A 391 -17.63 -13.76 17.67
CA LEU A 391 -18.20 -13.32 16.40
C LEU A 391 -19.71 -13.05 16.50
N ASN A 392 -20.44 -13.83 17.28
CA ASN A 392 -21.87 -13.61 17.53
C ASN A 392 -22.14 -12.38 18.41
N ASN A 393 -21.24 -12.09 19.36
CA ASN A 393 -21.37 -10.98 20.31
C ASN A 393 -20.74 -9.67 19.83
N ALA A 394 -20.19 -9.64 18.61
CA ALA A 394 -19.53 -8.47 17.99
C ALA A 394 -20.45 -7.23 17.82
N THR A 395 -21.72 -7.33 18.19
CA THR A 395 -22.71 -6.24 18.24
C THR A 395 -22.65 -5.41 19.52
N SER A 396 -21.78 -5.75 20.49
CA SER A 396 -21.61 -5.01 21.76
C SER A 396 -20.32 -4.16 21.77
N PRO A 397 -20.33 -3.00 22.46
CA PRO A 397 -19.24 -2.03 22.43
C PRO A 397 -17.91 -2.64 22.87
N LYS A 398 -16.81 -2.18 22.23
CA LYS A 398 -15.43 -2.59 22.51
C LYS A 398 -15.21 -2.78 24.03
N PRO A 399 -14.75 -3.94 24.50
CA PRO A 399 -14.53 -4.16 25.91
C PRO A 399 -13.50 -3.16 26.44
N PRO A 400 -13.73 -2.52 27.60
CA PRO A 400 -12.77 -1.57 28.15
C PRO A 400 -11.60 -2.36 28.72
N ALA A 401 -10.39 -2.15 28.22
CA ALA A 401 -9.23 -2.79 28.81
C ALA A 401 -8.00 -1.88 28.75
N ARG A 402 -7.70 -1.26 29.90
CA ARG A 402 -6.47 -0.49 30.12
C ARG A 402 -5.18 -1.24 29.72
N LEU A 403 -5.18 -2.57 29.66
CA LEU A 403 -4.01 -3.37 29.24
C LEU A 403 -3.91 -3.56 27.72
N THR A 404 -5.06 -3.64 27.02
CA THR A 404 -5.07 -3.74 25.55
C THR A 404 -4.67 -2.42 24.92
N ASP A 405 -5.09 -1.30 25.50
CA ASP A 405 -4.73 0.04 25.01
C ASP A 405 -3.22 0.29 25.15
N ILE A 406 -2.62 -0.06 26.31
CA ILE A 406 -1.17 0.07 26.56
C ILE A 406 -0.35 -0.84 25.62
N LEU A 407 -0.77 -2.08 25.41
CA LEU A 407 -0.07 -2.99 24.51
C LEU A 407 -0.24 -2.57 23.05
N ALA A 408 -1.45 -2.17 22.63
CA ALA A 408 -1.71 -1.66 21.28
C ALA A 408 -0.92 -0.38 20.98
N GLU A 409 -0.82 0.56 21.93
CA GLU A 409 0.06 1.74 21.85
C GLU A 409 1.54 1.33 21.76
N ALA A 410 1.98 0.32 22.53
CA ALA A 410 3.35 -0.21 22.46
C ALA A 410 3.66 -0.96 21.13
N PHE A 411 2.62 -1.40 20.41
CA PHE A 411 2.73 -1.95 19.05
C PHE A 411 2.52 -0.90 17.94
N HIS A 412 2.20 0.35 18.32
CA HIS A 412 2.32 1.56 17.52
C HIS A 412 3.44 2.48 18.05
N PRO A 413 4.72 2.07 18.13
CA PRO A 413 5.78 3.01 18.42
C PRO A 413 6.15 3.78 17.13
N PRO A 414 6.28 5.11 17.19
CA PRO A 414 6.85 5.91 16.12
C PRO A 414 8.36 5.72 16.10
N GLU A 415 8.88 4.60 15.59
CA GLU A 415 10.34 4.42 15.46
C GLU A 415 10.71 3.24 14.55
N LEU A 416 10.51 3.43 13.25
CA LEU A 416 11.31 2.78 12.20
C LEU A 416 11.90 3.87 11.30
N ALA A 417 12.53 4.88 11.91
CA ALA A 417 13.25 5.94 11.19
C ALA A 417 14.77 5.98 11.48
N HIS A 418 15.27 5.20 12.45
CA HIS A 418 16.69 5.24 12.81
C HIS A 418 17.31 3.85 12.93
N ALA A 419 17.75 3.32 11.80
CA ALA A 419 18.87 2.40 11.74
C ALA A 419 19.60 2.56 10.40
N GLY A 420 20.59 3.46 10.38
CA GLY A 420 21.75 3.46 9.48
C GLY A 420 21.51 3.72 8.01
#